data_AF-A0A816IFD4-F1
#
_entry.id   AF-A0A816IFD4-F1
#
_cell.length_a   1.000
_cell.length_b   1.000
_cell.length_c   1.000
_cell.angle_alpha   90.00
_cell.angle_beta   90.00
_cell.angle_gamma   90.00
#
_symmetry.space_group_name_H-M   'P 1'
#
loop_
_entity.id
_entity.type
_entity.pdbx_description
1 polymer ?
#
loop_
_entity_poly.entity_id
_entity_poly.type
_entity_poly.pdbx_seq_one_letter_code
_entity_poly.pdbx_strand_id
1 'polypeptide(L)'
;VKAGGVAPPVTEVVRMTHTRKDGTFIDKRAEGFLKAAEALALERSQGSCLTDETPSAPSTQQLNAAYIEVATNGKGRVYGLGSIQDIDDEPSETAPASLFTHVAVDGRLTTMEGVVTCLKDDVSGLKEDVIGIKRGIEVLMKMNGVDPVTFEPIQRESDASDRTPQSSQELDQNSPVH
;
A
#
# COMPACT_ATOMS: atom_id res chain seq x y z
N VAL A 1 -33.95 -8.07 1.20
CA VAL A 1 -32.77 -8.40 0.37
C VAL A 1 -31.84 -7.20 0.44
N LYS A 2 -30.62 -7.36 0.93
CA LYS A 2 -29.68 -6.28 1.29
C LYS A 2 -29.27 -5.54 0.01
N ALA A 3 -29.87 -4.40 -0.27
CA ALA A 3 -29.60 -3.57 -1.45
C ALA A 3 -28.32 -2.75 -1.24
N GLY A 4 -27.18 -3.42 -1.22
CA GLY A 4 -25.87 -2.82 -1.47
C GLY A 4 -25.44 -3.29 -2.85
N GLY A 5 -25.95 -2.65 -3.90
CA GLY A 5 -25.79 -3.10 -5.29
C GLY A 5 -24.37 -2.82 -5.81
N VAL A 6 -23.41 -3.67 -5.47
CA VAL A 6 -22.12 -3.69 -6.16
C VAL A 6 -22.35 -4.32 -7.53
N ALA A 7 -22.00 -3.58 -8.60
CA ALA A 7 -22.11 -4.10 -9.96
C ALA A 7 -21.16 -5.30 -10.14
N PRO A 8 -21.63 -6.41 -10.70
CA PRO A 8 -20.78 -7.58 -10.95
C PRO A 8 -19.70 -7.26 -12.01
N PRO A 9 -18.54 -7.95 -11.97
CA PRO A 9 -17.53 -7.81 -13.03
C PRO A 9 -18.08 -8.26 -14.38
N VAL A 10 -17.54 -7.71 -15.47
CA VAL A 10 -17.93 -8.04 -16.85
C VAL A 10 -17.68 -9.52 -17.14
N THR A 11 -16.63 -10.12 -16.57
CA THR A 11 -16.37 -11.57 -16.67
C THR A 11 -17.53 -12.39 -16.11
N GLU A 12 -18.12 -11.98 -14.98
CA GLU A 12 -19.31 -12.63 -14.41
C GLU A 12 -20.51 -12.50 -15.35
N VAL A 13 -20.75 -11.29 -15.87
CA VAL A 13 -21.86 -11.04 -16.81
C VAL A 13 -21.72 -11.91 -18.05
N VAL A 14 -20.51 -12.04 -18.60
CA VAL A 14 -20.22 -12.89 -19.76
C VAL A 14 -20.45 -14.36 -19.42
N ARG A 15 -20.00 -14.81 -18.24
CA ARG A 15 -20.27 -16.17 -17.76
C ARG A 15 -21.77 -16.43 -17.66
N MET A 16 -22.55 -15.50 -17.13
CA MET A 16 -24.00 -15.65 -17.01
C MET A 16 -24.73 -15.65 -18.37
N THR A 17 -24.25 -14.87 -19.34
CA THR A 17 -24.91 -14.67 -20.64
C THR A 17 -24.48 -15.66 -21.72
N HIS A 18 -23.27 -16.21 -21.62
CA HIS A 18 -22.67 -17.10 -22.63
C HIS A 18 -22.47 -18.54 -22.11
N THR A 19 -23.19 -18.92 -21.07
CA THR A 19 -23.18 -20.28 -20.51
C THR A 19 -24.60 -20.83 -20.44
N ARG A 20 -24.78 -22.11 -20.77
CA ARG A 20 -26.05 -22.82 -20.60
C ARG A 20 -26.32 -23.08 -19.11
N LYS A 21 -27.54 -23.52 -18.80
CA LYS A 21 -27.91 -23.94 -17.44
C LYS A 21 -27.07 -25.11 -16.90
N ASP A 22 -26.45 -25.89 -17.79
CA ASP A 22 -25.54 -27.00 -17.45
C ASP A 22 -24.10 -26.55 -17.16
N GLY A 23 -23.79 -25.25 -17.24
CA GLY A 23 -22.44 -24.72 -17.02
C GLY A 23 -21.53 -24.76 -18.25
N THR A 24 -22.00 -25.25 -19.39
CA THR A 24 -21.22 -25.30 -20.64
C THR A 24 -21.31 -23.97 -21.38
N PHE A 25 -20.17 -23.44 -21.80
CA PHE A 25 -20.11 -22.25 -22.65
C PHE A 25 -20.80 -22.50 -23.99
N ILE A 26 -21.68 -21.58 -24.38
CA ILE A 26 -22.39 -21.60 -25.66
C ILE A 26 -21.45 -21.17 -26.79
N ASP A 27 -20.50 -20.27 -26.49
CA ASP A 27 -19.46 -19.83 -27.42
C ASP A 27 -18.05 -20.12 -26.85
N LYS A 28 -17.25 -20.86 -27.61
CA LYS A 28 -15.85 -21.15 -27.28
C LYS A 28 -14.95 -19.93 -27.28
N ARG A 29 -15.29 -18.90 -28.06
CA ARG A 29 -14.59 -17.62 -28.05
C ARG A 29 -14.80 -16.89 -26.73
N ALA A 30 -16.02 -16.89 -26.20
CA ALA A 30 -16.34 -16.30 -24.89
C ALA A 30 -15.57 -17.01 -23.77
N GLU A 31 -15.51 -18.35 -23.81
CA GLU A 31 -14.70 -19.16 -22.88
C GLU A 31 -13.22 -18.76 -22.92
N GLY A 32 -12.67 -18.55 -24.13
CA GLY A 32 -11.28 -18.14 -24.32
C GLY A 32 -10.98 -16.76 -23.72
N PHE A 33 -11.81 -15.76 -24.00
CA PHE A 33 -11.64 -14.42 -23.43
C PHE A 33 -11.77 -14.41 -21.92
N LEU A 34 -12.69 -15.19 -21.35
CA LEU A 34 -12.91 -15.24 -19.92
C LEU A 34 -11.71 -15.86 -19.19
N LYS A 35 -11.17 -16.96 -19.71
CA LYS A 35 -9.94 -17.59 -19.19
C LYS A 35 -8.73 -16.67 -19.28
N ALA A 36 -8.56 -15.99 -20.42
CA ALA A 36 -7.45 -15.06 -20.61
C ALA A 36 -7.56 -13.84 -19.68
N ALA A 37 -8.76 -13.29 -19.51
CA ALA A 37 -9.01 -12.16 -18.62
C ALA A 37 -8.75 -12.53 -17.15
N GLU A 38 -9.22 -13.68 -16.69
CA GLU A 38 -9.01 -14.15 -15.31
C GLU A 38 -7.53 -14.44 -15.03
N ALA A 39 -6.80 -15.04 -15.99
CA ALA A 39 -5.37 -15.25 -15.87
C ALA A 39 -4.58 -13.93 -15.81
N LEU A 40 -4.87 -12.98 -16.70
CA LEU A 40 -4.21 -11.69 -16.74
C LEU A 40 -4.51 -10.83 -15.51
N ALA A 41 -5.74 -10.91 -14.97
CA ALA A 41 -6.09 -10.26 -13.72
C ALA A 41 -5.35 -10.87 -12.52
N LEU A 42 -5.16 -12.19 -12.51
CA LEU A 42 -4.39 -12.89 -11.47
C LEU A 42 -2.92 -12.47 -11.50
N GLU A 43 -2.30 -12.39 -12.69
CA GLU A 43 -0.92 -11.90 -12.84
C GLU A 43 -0.77 -10.46 -12.35
N ARG A 44 -1.70 -9.56 -12.73
CA ARG A 44 -1.69 -8.17 -12.24
C ARG A 44 -1.90 -8.05 -10.73
N SER A 45 -2.60 -9.01 -10.14
CA SER A 45 -2.75 -9.08 -8.68
C SER A 45 -1.48 -9.56 -7.98
N GLN A 46 -0.60 -10.30 -8.67
CA GLN A 46 0.66 -10.84 -8.14
C GLN A 46 1.88 -9.97 -8.48
N GLY A 47 1.78 -9.06 -9.45
CA GLY A 47 2.87 -8.16 -9.85
C GLY A 47 3.22 -7.05 -8.85
N SER A 48 2.59 -7.03 -7.68
CA SER A 48 2.84 -6.04 -6.63
C SER A 48 3.62 -6.68 -5.47
N CYS A 49 4.95 -6.52 -5.51
CA CYS A 49 5.90 -6.76 -4.41
C CYS A 49 6.01 -8.22 -3.92
N LEU A 50 7.23 -8.76 -4.02
CA LEU A 50 7.61 -10.03 -3.37
C LEU A 50 7.57 -9.85 -1.85
N THR A 51 6.46 -10.19 -1.23
CA THR A 51 6.42 -10.71 0.13
C THR A 51 5.45 -11.88 0.13
N ASP A 52 5.92 -13.03 0.63
CA ASP A 52 5.08 -14.17 0.98
C ASP A 52 3.83 -13.70 1.74
N GLU A 53 2.77 -14.51 1.66
CA GLU A 53 1.46 -14.42 2.31
C GLU A 53 0.28 -14.07 1.36
N THR A 54 -0.41 -15.15 0.98
CA THR A 54 -1.80 -15.23 0.48
C THR A 54 -2.09 -14.66 -0.92
N PRO A 55 -2.50 -15.49 -1.90
CA PRO A 55 -2.98 -15.00 -3.19
C PRO A 55 -4.27 -14.20 -2.97
N SER A 56 -4.14 -12.87 -2.97
CA SER A 56 -5.29 -11.98 -2.97
C SER A 56 -6.05 -12.18 -4.28
N ALA A 57 -7.36 -12.42 -4.20
CA ALA A 57 -8.20 -12.59 -5.37
C ALA A 57 -8.26 -11.27 -6.18
N PRO A 58 -8.27 -11.33 -7.53
CA PRO A 58 -8.33 -10.12 -8.34
C PRO A 58 -9.62 -9.34 -8.07
N SER A 59 -9.49 -8.03 -7.94
CA SER A 59 -10.62 -7.12 -7.75
C SER A 59 -11.50 -7.02 -9.00
N THR A 60 -12.76 -6.59 -8.83
CA THR A 60 -13.72 -6.35 -9.93
C THR A 60 -13.14 -5.43 -11.01
N GLN A 61 -12.39 -4.39 -10.61
CA GLN A 61 -11.77 -3.46 -11.55
C GLN A 61 -10.64 -4.12 -12.36
N GLN A 62 -9.81 -4.95 -11.71
CA GLN A 62 -8.76 -5.71 -12.39
C GLN A 62 -9.36 -6.69 -13.40
N LEU A 63 -10.44 -7.39 -13.03
CA LEU A 63 -11.16 -8.29 -13.93
C LEU A 63 -11.77 -7.54 -15.12
N ASN A 64 -12.38 -6.37 -14.90
CA ASN A 64 -12.97 -5.57 -15.96
C ASN A 64 -11.91 -5.03 -16.93
N ALA A 65 -10.81 -4.50 -16.40
CA ALA A 65 -9.70 -4.00 -17.21
C ALA A 65 -9.06 -5.13 -18.04
N ALA A 66 -8.82 -6.29 -17.42
CA ALA A 66 -8.29 -7.46 -18.10
C ALA A 66 -9.23 -7.97 -19.19
N TYR A 67 -10.55 -7.99 -18.94
CA TYR A 67 -11.53 -8.42 -19.93
C TYR A 67 -11.58 -7.47 -21.14
N ILE A 68 -11.60 -6.15 -20.90
CA ILE A 68 -11.58 -5.16 -21.98
C ILE A 68 -10.34 -5.36 -22.84
N GLU A 69 -9.18 -5.57 -22.24
CA GLU A 69 -7.90 -5.75 -22.95
C GLU A 69 -7.88 -7.01 -23.83
N VAL A 70 -8.33 -8.16 -23.32
CA VAL A 70 -8.29 -9.41 -24.09
C VAL A 70 -9.44 -9.52 -25.11
N ALA A 71 -10.59 -8.89 -24.82
CA ALA A 71 -11.80 -9.01 -25.62
C ALA A 71 -12.07 -7.81 -26.54
N THR A 72 -11.24 -6.76 -26.51
CA THR A 72 -11.26 -5.72 -27.55
C THR A 72 -10.64 -6.22 -28.84
N ASN A 73 -11.28 -5.91 -29.95
CA ASN A 73 -10.64 -6.02 -31.26
C ASN A 73 -9.89 -4.72 -31.62
N GLY A 74 -9.13 -4.74 -32.72
CA GLY A 74 -8.40 -3.56 -33.21
C GLY A 74 -9.27 -2.36 -33.59
N LYS A 75 -10.60 -2.49 -33.57
CA LYS A 75 -11.58 -1.40 -33.78
C LYS A 75 -12.18 -0.89 -32.46
N GLY A 76 -11.68 -1.32 -31.31
CA GLY A 76 -12.17 -0.92 -29.99
C GLY A 76 -13.51 -1.51 -29.58
N ARG A 77 -14.04 -2.50 -30.33
CA ARG A 77 -15.28 -3.20 -29.95
C ARG A 77 -14.94 -4.33 -28.99
N VAL A 78 -15.62 -4.37 -27.85
CA VAL A 78 -15.44 -5.42 -26.84
C VAL A 78 -16.48 -6.52 -27.05
N TYR A 79 -16.01 -7.76 -27.17
CA TYR A 79 -16.90 -8.91 -27.34
C TYR A 79 -17.88 -9.08 -26.16
N GLY A 80 -19.16 -9.34 -26.45
CA GLY A 80 -20.21 -9.59 -25.46
C GLY A 80 -20.79 -8.34 -24.77
N LEU A 81 -20.20 -7.16 -24.98
CA LEU A 81 -20.77 -5.86 -24.59
C LEU A 81 -21.45 -5.28 -25.84
N GLY A 82 -22.76 -5.57 -25.99
CA GLY A 82 -23.52 -5.43 -27.24
C GLY A 82 -23.14 -4.24 -28.13
N SER A 83 -22.79 -4.53 -29.39
CA SER A 83 -22.75 -3.52 -30.46
C SER A 83 -24.17 -3.26 -30.95
N ILE A 84 -24.79 -2.17 -30.51
CA ILE A 84 -25.84 -1.53 -31.31
C ILE A 84 -25.12 -0.70 -32.37
N GLN A 85 -24.74 -1.34 -33.48
CA GLN A 85 -24.53 -0.73 -34.81
C GLN A 85 -23.92 -1.77 -35.75
N ASP A 86 -24.81 -2.18 -36.66
CA ASP A 86 -24.59 -2.49 -38.07
C ASP A 86 -23.94 -3.82 -38.44
N ILE A 87 -24.85 -4.71 -38.84
CA ILE A 87 -24.91 -5.46 -40.11
C ILE A 87 -23.81 -5.03 -41.10
N ASP A 88 -23.15 -6.03 -41.67
CA ASP A 88 -22.16 -6.00 -42.74
C ASP A 88 -22.12 -4.71 -43.60
N ASP A 89 -21.04 -3.95 -43.49
CA ASP A 89 -20.51 -3.12 -44.58
C ASP A 89 -18.99 -2.93 -44.43
N GLU A 90 -18.31 -2.87 -45.56
CA GLU A 90 -16.87 -2.75 -45.84
C GLU A 90 -16.07 -1.82 -44.88
N PRO A 91 -14.74 -2.03 -44.69
CA PRO A 91 -13.97 -1.33 -43.68
C PRO A 91 -13.59 0.09 -44.15
N SER A 92 -14.44 1.08 -43.92
CA SER A 92 -14.01 2.48 -44.04
C SER A 92 -13.55 3.04 -42.68
N GLU A 93 -12.26 3.36 -42.65
CA GLU A 93 -11.58 4.37 -41.82
C GLU A 93 -11.50 4.16 -40.30
N THR A 94 -10.30 3.73 -39.90
CA THR A 94 -9.49 4.16 -38.76
C THR A 94 -10.24 4.84 -37.61
N ALA A 95 -10.35 4.12 -36.49
CA ALA A 95 -10.81 4.67 -35.21
C ALA A 95 -9.97 5.91 -34.80
N PRO A 96 -10.60 6.96 -34.26
CA PRO A 96 -9.88 8.17 -33.90
C PRO A 96 -8.87 7.87 -32.78
N ALA A 97 -7.65 8.40 -32.93
CA ALA A 97 -6.52 8.21 -32.02
C ALA A 97 -6.82 8.53 -30.54
N SER A 98 -7.90 9.24 -30.25
CA SER A 98 -8.36 9.60 -28.91
C SER A 98 -8.65 8.39 -28.01
N LEU A 99 -9.16 7.28 -28.55
CA LEU A 99 -9.50 6.10 -27.75
C LEU A 99 -8.25 5.35 -27.24
N PHE A 100 -7.21 5.27 -28.06
CA PHE A 100 -5.92 4.68 -27.67
C PHE A 100 -5.24 5.49 -26.57
N THR A 101 -5.37 6.81 -26.58
CA THR A 101 -4.77 7.66 -25.55
C THR A 101 -5.43 7.47 -24.18
N HIS A 102 -6.74 7.21 -24.11
CA HIS A 102 -7.43 7.03 -22.83
C HIS A 102 -6.97 5.76 -22.11
N VAL A 103 -6.92 4.63 -22.82
CA VAL A 103 -6.44 3.36 -22.25
C VAL A 103 -4.96 3.46 -21.85
N ALA A 104 -4.14 4.15 -22.65
CA ALA A 104 -2.74 4.37 -22.33
C ALA A 104 -2.55 5.27 -21.09
N VAL A 105 -3.40 6.28 -20.91
CA VAL A 105 -3.38 7.15 -19.71
C VAL A 105 -3.85 6.38 -18.48
N ASP A 106 -4.89 5.56 -18.58
CA ASP A 106 -5.36 4.72 -17.47
C ASP A 106 -4.29 3.70 -17.03
N GLY A 107 -3.58 3.07 -17.98
CA GLY A 107 -2.47 2.17 -17.66
C GLY A 107 -1.29 2.86 -16.96
N ARG A 108 -1.03 4.13 -17.31
CA ARG A 108 -0.02 4.94 -16.61
C ARG A 108 -0.51 5.38 -15.23
N LEU A 109 -1.80 5.68 -15.09
CA LEU A 109 -2.40 6.05 -13.80
C LEU A 109 -2.32 4.88 -12.81
N THR A 110 -2.67 3.66 -13.21
CA THR A 110 -2.56 2.48 -12.33
C THR A 110 -1.11 2.20 -11.92
N THR A 111 -0.16 2.35 -12.85
CA THR A 111 1.28 2.22 -12.53
C THR A 111 1.71 3.30 -11.54
N MET A 112 1.26 4.54 -11.74
CA MET A 112 1.60 5.66 -10.87
C MET A 112 0.98 5.53 -9.47
N GLU A 113 -0.25 5.04 -9.36
CA GLU A 113 -0.88 4.72 -8.08
C GLU A 113 -0.06 3.67 -7.30
N GLY A 114 0.42 2.63 -7.99
CA GLY A 114 1.33 1.64 -7.40
C GLY A 114 2.62 2.26 -6.88
N VAL A 115 3.30 3.06 -7.72
CA VAL A 115 4.52 3.78 -7.31
C VAL A 115 4.26 4.70 -6.11
N VAL A 116 3.13 5.42 -6.08
CA VAL A 116 2.76 6.30 -4.97
C VAL A 116 2.54 5.51 -3.68
N THR A 117 1.93 4.33 -3.75
CA THR A 117 1.77 3.47 -2.56
C THR A 117 3.13 2.96 -2.05
N CYS A 118 4.02 2.51 -2.93
CA CYS A 118 5.37 2.08 -2.53
C CYS A 118 6.18 3.23 -1.90
N LEU A 119 6.15 4.42 -2.53
CA LEU A 119 6.84 5.60 -1.99
C LEU A 119 6.29 6.00 -0.62
N LYS A 120 4.98 5.83 -0.38
CA LYS A 120 4.39 6.09 0.93
C LYS A 120 4.92 5.13 2.00
N ASP A 121 5.10 3.87 1.65
CA ASP A 121 5.65 2.86 2.56
C ASP A 121 7.14 3.14 2.84
N ASP A 122 7.94 3.44 1.80
CA ASP A 122 9.35 3.81 1.93
C ASP A 122 9.53 5.05 2.83
N VAL A 123 8.71 6.09 2.63
CA VAL A 123 8.74 7.31 3.46
C VAL A 123 8.35 7.00 4.91
N SER A 124 7.43 6.07 5.12
CA SER A 124 7.04 5.63 6.47
C SER A 124 8.18 4.84 7.14
N GLY A 125 8.86 3.96 6.40
CA GLY A 125 10.05 3.26 6.86
C GLY A 125 11.19 4.22 7.21
N LEU A 126 11.50 5.16 6.32
CA LEU A 126 12.53 6.18 6.57
C LEU A 126 12.22 7.03 7.81
N LYS A 127 10.94 7.33 8.06
CA LYS A 127 10.54 8.03 9.29
C LYS A 127 10.88 7.23 10.54
N GLU A 128 10.64 5.92 10.54
CA GLU A 128 11.01 5.04 11.66
C GLU A 128 12.53 4.95 11.83
N ASP A 129 13.28 4.83 10.73
CA ASP A 129 14.75 4.83 10.74
C ASP A 129 15.31 6.11 11.34
N VAL A 130 14.78 7.28 10.96
CA VAL A 130 15.18 8.58 11.52
C VAL A 130 14.86 8.67 13.02
N ILE A 131 13.72 8.15 13.47
CA ILE A 131 13.39 8.06 14.90
C ILE A 131 14.39 7.15 15.62
N GLY A 132 14.72 6.00 15.03
CA GLY A 132 15.71 5.06 15.56
C GLY A 132 17.10 5.68 15.68
N ILE A 133 17.59 6.34 14.64
CA ILE A 133 18.87 7.05 14.61
C ILE A 133 18.88 8.15 15.68
N LYS A 134 17.82 8.96 15.76
CA LYS A 134 17.71 10.02 16.77
C LYS A 134 17.85 9.44 18.19
N ARG A 135 17.12 8.37 18.51
CA ARG A 135 17.21 7.68 19.81
C ARG A 135 18.61 7.12 20.06
N GLY A 136 19.25 6.52 19.05
CA GLY A 136 20.61 5.99 19.16
C GLY A 136 21.62 7.09 19.49
N ILE A 137 21.52 8.24 18.82
CA ILE A 137 22.36 9.41 19.08
C ILE A 137 22.14 9.93 20.50
N GLU A 138 20.88 10.02 20.96
CA GLU A 138 20.55 10.47 22.33
C GLU A 138 21.21 9.57 23.40
N VAL A 139 21.19 8.25 23.21
CA VAL A 139 21.85 7.29 24.10
C VAL A 139 23.37 7.48 24.09
N LEU A 140 23.97 7.61 22.90
CA LEU A 140 25.41 7.81 22.77
C LEU A 140 25.87 9.11 23.44
N MET A 141 25.13 10.21 23.28
CA MET A 141 25.43 11.48 23.96
C MET A 141 25.43 11.31 25.48
N LYS A 142 24.40 10.68 26.05
CA LYS A 142 24.32 10.41 27.48
C LYS A 142 25.48 9.56 27.99
N MET A 143 25.87 8.53 27.25
CA MET A 143 27.03 7.68 27.59
C MET A 143 28.34 8.47 27.61
N ASN A 144 28.49 9.45 26.72
CA ASN A 144 29.64 10.35 26.70
C ASN A 144 29.53 11.50 27.72
N GLY A 145 28.47 11.52 28.55
CA GLY A 145 28.25 12.56 29.54
C GLY A 145 27.86 13.89 28.90
N VAL A 146 27.10 13.88 27.81
CA VAL A 146 26.53 15.07 27.16
C VAL A 146 25.02 14.94 27.14
N ASP A 147 24.30 15.98 27.58
CA ASP A 147 22.85 16.00 27.55
C ASP A 147 22.35 16.18 26.11
N PRO A 148 21.47 15.31 25.59
CA PRO A 148 21.09 15.34 24.18
C PRO A 148 20.09 16.44 23.80
N VAL A 149 19.56 17.19 24.78
CA VAL A 149 18.64 18.32 24.55
C VAL A 149 19.39 19.63 24.63
N THR A 150 20.30 19.79 25.61
CA THR A 150 21.06 21.02 25.82
C THR A 150 22.44 21.00 25.17
N PHE A 151 22.96 19.82 24.80
CA PHE A 151 24.32 19.58 24.30
C PHE A 151 25.43 19.96 25.28
N GLU A 152 25.11 20.09 26.57
CA GLU A 152 26.06 20.42 27.63
C GLU A 152 26.59 19.18 28.36
N PRO A 153 27.77 19.22 29.01
CA PRO A 153 28.26 18.12 29.83
C PRO A 153 27.32 17.79 31.00
N ILE A 154 26.91 16.53 31.12
CA ILE A 154 26.14 16.01 32.25
C ILE A 154 27.02 16.04 33.49
N GLN A 155 26.65 16.84 34.48
CA GLN A 155 27.32 16.87 35.78
C GLN A 155 27.12 15.51 36.46
N ARG A 156 28.20 14.74 36.61
CA ARG A 156 28.20 13.51 37.41
C ARG A 156 28.16 13.93 38.87
N GLU A 157 26.97 13.97 39.47
CA GLU A 157 26.88 13.91 40.93
C GLU A 157 27.43 12.53 41.35
N SER A 158 28.60 12.50 41.96
CA SER A 158 29.17 11.29 42.57
C SER A 158 29.68 11.66 43.97
N ASP A 159 28.82 11.35 44.94
CA ASP A 159 29.05 10.88 46.31
C ASP A 159 30.17 11.46 47.19
N ALA A 160 29.75 12.08 48.31
CA ALA A 160 30.12 11.77 49.71
C ALA A 160 29.63 12.95 50.58
N SER A 161 28.62 12.79 51.44
CA SER A 161 28.81 12.22 52.76
C SER A 161 30.10 12.72 53.42
N ASP A 162 30.13 13.99 53.85
CA ASP A 162 30.88 14.33 55.04
C ASP A 162 29.92 14.84 56.11
N ARG A 163 29.89 14.09 57.21
CA ARG A 163 29.04 14.31 58.37
C ARG A 163 29.61 15.49 59.16
N THR A 164 28.77 16.47 59.44
CA THR A 164 28.79 17.13 60.75
C THR A 164 27.38 17.55 61.13
N PRO A 165 26.70 16.85 62.04
CA PRO A 165 25.68 17.49 62.85
C PRO A 165 26.43 18.27 63.94
N GLN A 166 26.43 19.60 63.88
CA GLN A 166 26.82 20.40 65.05
C GLN A 166 25.78 20.15 66.14
N SER A 167 26.11 19.22 67.03
CA SER A 167 25.41 18.98 68.29
C SER A 167 25.72 20.16 69.21
N SER A 168 24.74 21.06 69.36
CA SER A 168 24.74 22.03 70.44
C SER A 168 24.46 21.28 71.75
N GLN A 169 25.53 20.91 72.46
CA GLN A 169 25.46 20.63 73.89
C GLN A 169 26.46 21.56 74.60
N GLU A 170 25.98 22.75 74.92
CA GLU A 170 26.56 23.57 75.98
C GLU A 170 26.08 22.95 77.30
N LEU A 171 26.94 22.13 77.92
CA LEU A 171 26.71 21.59 79.26
C LEU A 171 27.70 22.27 80.22
N ASP A 172 27.11 23.15 81.02
CA ASP A 172 27.54 23.65 82.31
C ASP A 172 28.27 22.58 83.17
N GLN A 173 29.50 22.88 83.63
CA GLN A 173 29.85 22.97 85.06
C GLN A 173 31.37 23.01 85.37
N ASN A 174 31.70 23.94 86.27
CA ASN A 174 32.70 23.91 87.36
C ASN A 174 34.21 24.24 87.15
N SER A 175 34.60 25.34 87.82
CA SER A 175 35.87 25.73 88.48
C SER A 175 36.63 24.57 89.22
N PRO A 176 37.85 24.72 89.82
CA PRO A 176 38.58 25.94 90.28
C PRO A 176 40.15 25.90 90.23
N VAL A 177 40.78 26.90 90.90
CA VAL A 177 42.18 26.99 91.45
C VAL A 177 43.21 27.59 90.47
N HIS A 178 43.96 28.66 90.78
CA HIS A 178 44.62 29.05 92.04
C HIS A 178 44.73 30.58 92.22
#